data_AF-A0A7J5F000-F1
#
_entry.id   AF-A0A7J5F000-F1
#
_cell.length_a   1.000
_cell.length_b   1.000
_cell.length_c   1.000
_cell.angle_alpha   90.00
_cell.angle_beta   90.00
_cell.angle_gamma   90.00
#
_symmetry.space_group_name_H-M   'P 1'
#
loop_
_entity.id
_entity.type
_entity.pdbx_description
1 polymer ?
#
loop_
_entity_poly.entity_id
_entity_poly.type
_entity_poly.pdbx_seq_one_letter_code
_entity_poly.pdbx_strand_id
1 'polypeptide(L)'
;MVLELEGQFEKLDSFYLEDGGPPPETAGIWHRRCLEESPHGEAWYRARLRNHVAVRRYVEVVTTSAWTVVRHPRTGETLAFARAGASLSLTFAEGRPRIVAGGAIHRVDEEYNLELDDRDAITVVQDALTSVGVFPVFALLEVLGVADRVVHPEALEGAVFRFDRSLHDEWQPGFVSARVEYGVFVPDELAPHVVRGRTRG
;
A
#
# COMPACT_ATOMS: atom_id res chain seq x y z
N MET A 1 1.76 12.62 8.82
CA MET A 1 2.25 11.29 9.23
C MET A 1 1.36 10.25 8.59
N VAL A 2 1.94 9.33 7.83
CA VAL A 2 1.23 8.46 6.89
C VAL A 2 2.10 7.22 6.69
N LEU A 3 1.48 6.04 6.72
CA LEU A 3 2.15 4.75 6.55
C LEU A 3 2.16 4.36 5.07
N GLU A 4 3.06 3.50 4.63
CA GLU A 4 3.08 2.93 3.27
C GLU A 4 2.37 1.57 3.25
N LEU A 5 1.17 1.48 3.84
CA LEU A 5 0.34 0.25 3.81
C LEU A 5 -0.51 0.24 2.55
N GLU A 6 -0.23 -0.69 1.64
CA GLU A 6 -0.93 -0.79 0.36
C GLU A 6 -2.45 -0.91 0.55
N GLY A 7 -3.21 -0.20 -0.28
CA GLY A 7 -4.67 -0.19 -0.23
C GLY A 7 -5.27 0.72 0.84
N GLN A 8 -4.48 1.23 1.79
CA GLN A 8 -4.90 2.24 2.79
C GLN A 8 -4.25 3.61 2.55
N PHE A 9 -3.05 3.63 1.99
CA PHE A 9 -2.28 4.83 1.69
C PHE A 9 -1.73 4.80 0.27
N GLU A 10 -1.42 5.98 -0.25
CA GLU A 10 -0.93 6.17 -1.61
C GLU A 10 0.33 7.02 -1.60
N LYS A 11 1.42 6.45 -2.13
CA LYS A 11 2.66 7.19 -2.37
C LYS A 11 2.62 7.83 -3.74
N LEU A 12 2.59 9.16 -3.75
CA LEU A 12 2.53 9.98 -4.96
C LEU A 12 3.92 10.52 -5.25
N ASP A 13 4.72 9.72 -5.94
CA ASP A 13 6.13 10.04 -6.15
C ASP A 13 6.36 11.23 -7.10
N SER A 14 7.33 12.06 -6.76
CA SER A 14 7.68 13.26 -7.53
C SER A 14 8.21 12.94 -8.93
N PHE A 15 8.69 11.72 -9.21
CA PHE A 15 9.13 11.36 -10.56
C PHE A 15 7.97 11.22 -11.58
N TYR A 16 6.71 11.23 -11.12
CA TYR A 16 5.54 11.31 -12.01
C TYR A 16 5.24 12.75 -12.47
N LEU A 17 5.94 13.74 -11.91
CA LEU A 17 5.79 15.17 -12.22
C LEU A 17 6.55 15.51 -13.52
N GLU A 18 5.98 15.13 -14.66
CA GLU A 18 6.39 15.63 -15.98
C GLU A 18 5.48 16.79 -16.41
N ASP A 19 5.83 17.49 -17.50
CA ASP A 19 5.00 18.57 -18.05
C ASP A 19 3.54 18.10 -18.28
N GLY A 20 2.58 18.85 -17.71
CA GLY A 20 1.15 18.50 -17.71
C GLY A 20 0.77 17.37 -16.74
N GLY A 21 1.64 17.02 -15.79
CA GLY A 21 1.40 16.11 -14.67
C GLY A 21 0.62 16.73 -13.50
N PRO A 22 0.42 15.98 -12.41
CA PRO A 22 -0.27 16.46 -11.22
C PRO A 22 0.48 17.63 -10.56
N PRO A 23 -0.19 18.46 -9.73
CA PRO A 23 0.46 19.58 -9.07
C PRO A 23 1.58 19.09 -8.12
N PRO A 24 2.81 19.62 -8.20
CA PRO A 24 3.94 19.16 -7.40
C PRO A 24 3.70 19.18 -5.89
N GLU A 25 2.95 20.16 -5.40
CA GLU A 25 2.57 20.30 -3.99
C GLU A 25 1.68 19.16 -3.47
N THR A 26 1.12 18.35 -4.37
CA THR A 26 0.32 17.17 -4.03
C THR A 26 1.15 15.89 -3.97
N ALA A 27 2.45 15.94 -4.27
CA ALA A 27 3.34 14.80 -4.12
C ALA A 27 3.57 14.46 -2.64
N GLY A 28 3.91 13.20 -2.36
CA GLY A 28 4.08 12.67 -1.01
C GLY A 28 3.10 11.54 -0.71
N ILE A 29 2.98 11.17 0.56
CA ILE A 29 2.12 10.06 0.96
C ILE A 29 0.75 10.61 1.39
N TRP A 30 -0.32 10.00 0.89
CA TRP A 30 -1.70 10.35 1.17
C TRP A 30 -2.43 9.19 1.84
N HIS A 31 -3.39 9.50 2.71
CA HIS A 31 -4.44 8.53 3.01
C HIS A 31 -5.24 8.30 1.74
N ARG A 32 -5.52 7.05 1.39
CA ARG A 32 -6.27 6.72 0.17
C ARG A 32 -7.61 7.44 0.13
N ARG A 33 -8.36 7.42 1.24
CA ARG A 33 -9.63 8.16 1.38
C ARG A 33 -9.50 9.63 1.02
N CYS A 34 -8.48 10.31 1.57
CA CYS A 34 -8.26 11.73 1.32
C CYS A 34 -7.90 12.01 -0.15
N LEU A 35 -7.16 11.12 -0.82
CA LEU A 35 -6.86 11.25 -2.24
C LEU A 35 -8.12 11.06 -3.08
N GLU A 36 -8.92 10.05 -2.77
CA GLU A 36 -10.16 9.73 -3.51
C GLU A 36 -11.22 10.84 -3.39
N GLU A 37 -11.28 11.52 -2.24
CA GLU A 37 -12.14 12.69 -2.00
C GLU A 37 -11.54 14.00 -2.58
N SER A 38 -10.27 13.99 -3.00
CA SER A 38 -9.60 15.17 -3.55
C SER A 38 -9.86 15.38 -5.04
N PRO A 39 -9.74 16.61 -5.56
CA PRO A 39 -9.79 16.87 -7.00
C PRO A 39 -8.54 16.39 -7.76
N HIS A 40 -7.51 15.87 -7.08
CA HIS A 40 -6.21 15.56 -7.66
C HIS A 40 -6.09 14.11 -8.16
N GLY A 41 -7.01 13.23 -7.78
CA GLY A 41 -6.97 11.79 -8.09
C GLY A 41 -6.80 11.49 -9.57
N GLU A 42 -7.61 12.10 -10.43
CA GLU A 42 -7.58 11.87 -11.89
C GLU A 42 -6.24 12.29 -12.53
N ALA A 43 -5.62 13.36 -12.03
CA ALA A 43 -4.31 13.80 -12.54
C ALA A 43 -3.21 12.78 -12.18
N TRP A 44 -3.24 12.26 -10.95
CA TRP A 44 -2.32 11.21 -10.50
C TRP A 44 -2.54 9.89 -11.23
N TYR A 45 -3.81 9.50 -11.45
CA TYR A 45 -4.17 8.33 -12.26
C TYR A 45 -3.53 8.41 -13.66
N ARG A 46 -3.70 9.54 -14.37
CA ARG A 46 -3.16 9.73 -15.73
C ARG A 46 -1.64 9.67 -15.75
N ALA A 47 -0.98 10.31 -14.79
CA ALA A 47 0.48 10.31 -14.70
C ALA A 47 1.04 8.91 -14.40
N ARG A 48 0.44 8.18 -13.46
CA ARG A 48 0.80 6.78 -13.16
C ARG A 48 0.62 5.89 -14.37
N LEU A 49 -0.53 5.96 -15.06
CA LEU A 49 -0.79 5.17 -16.25
C LEU A 49 0.22 5.48 -17.37
N ARG A 50 0.44 6.77 -17.68
CA ARG A 50 1.42 7.20 -18.68
C ARG A 50 2.81 6.67 -18.37
N ASN A 51 3.28 6.83 -17.13
CA ASN A 51 4.60 6.34 -16.75
C ASN A 51 4.71 4.82 -16.92
N HIS A 52 3.72 4.05 -16.47
CA HIS A 52 3.78 2.59 -16.55
C HIS A 52 3.72 2.09 -18.00
N VAL A 53 2.84 2.65 -18.82
CA VAL A 53 2.66 2.20 -20.22
C VAL A 53 3.77 2.74 -21.13
N ALA A 54 4.04 4.04 -21.10
CA ALA A 54 4.96 4.68 -22.03
C ALA A 54 6.43 4.49 -21.63
N VAL A 55 6.75 4.60 -20.34
CA VAL A 55 8.14 4.56 -19.83
C VAL A 55 8.50 3.14 -19.40
N ARG A 56 7.72 2.53 -18.50
CA ARG A 56 8.01 1.20 -17.95
C ARG A 56 7.54 0.04 -18.83
N ARG A 57 6.91 0.33 -19.98
CA ARG A 57 6.49 -0.65 -21.00
C ARG A 57 5.54 -1.72 -20.51
N TYR A 58 4.69 -1.39 -19.53
CA TYR A 58 3.53 -2.19 -19.19
C TYR A 58 2.51 -2.16 -20.33
N VAL A 59 1.68 -3.19 -20.41
CA VAL A 59 0.59 -3.30 -21.38
C VAL A 59 -0.73 -3.17 -20.64
N GLU A 60 -1.65 -2.35 -21.14
CA GLU A 60 -3.02 -2.28 -20.64
C GLU A 60 -3.75 -3.61 -20.92
N VAL A 61 -4.35 -4.17 -19.87
CA VAL A 61 -5.06 -5.46 -19.90
C VAL A 61 -6.58 -5.25 -19.97
N VAL A 62 -7.09 -4.37 -19.11
CA VAL A 62 -8.51 -4.02 -19.07
C VAL A 62 -8.68 -2.59 -18.54
N THR A 63 -9.73 -1.93 -19.00
CA THR A 63 -10.15 -0.63 -18.50
C THR A 63 -11.63 -0.70 -18.15
N THR A 64 -11.97 -0.40 -16.90
CA THR A 64 -13.35 -0.25 -16.41
C THR A 64 -13.65 1.24 -16.19
N SER A 65 -14.87 1.54 -15.72
CA SER A 65 -15.22 2.90 -15.30
C SER A 65 -14.39 3.38 -14.11
N ALA A 66 -13.97 2.46 -13.23
CA ALA A 66 -13.24 2.79 -12.01
C ALA A 66 -11.73 2.53 -12.12
N TRP A 67 -11.29 1.56 -12.93
CA TRP A 67 -9.90 1.10 -12.94
C TRP A 67 -9.29 0.97 -14.33
N THR A 68 -7.96 0.97 -14.36
CA THR A 68 -7.17 0.48 -15.50
C THR A 68 -6.14 -0.49 -14.98
N VAL A 69 -6.19 -1.73 -15.48
CA VAL A 69 -5.25 -2.78 -15.13
C VAL A 69 -4.15 -2.82 -16.17
N VAL A 70 -2.91 -2.82 -15.69
CA VAL A 70 -1.72 -2.93 -16.53
C VAL A 70 -0.89 -4.14 -16.09
N ARG A 71 -0.17 -4.75 -17.03
CA ARG A 71 0.71 -5.89 -16.77
C ARG A 71 2.07 -5.72 -17.43
N HIS A 72 3.12 -5.96 -16.67
CA HIS A 72 4.48 -5.96 -17.21
C HIS A 72 4.71 -7.24 -18.04
N PRO A 73 5.07 -7.15 -19.33
CA PRO A 73 5.10 -8.32 -20.22
C PRO A 73 6.16 -9.36 -19.87
N ARG A 74 7.26 -8.96 -19.22
CA ARG A 74 8.36 -9.88 -18.84
C ARG A 74 8.19 -10.52 -17.46
N THR A 75 7.83 -9.74 -16.44
CA THR A 75 7.72 -10.21 -15.05
C THR A 75 6.34 -10.77 -14.73
N GLY A 76 5.31 -10.38 -15.49
CA GLY A 76 3.92 -10.72 -15.20
C GLY A 76 3.30 -9.88 -14.07
N GLU A 77 4.08 -8.97 -13.47
CA GLU A 77 3.61 -8.04 -12.45
C GLU A 77 2.39 -7.28 -12.97
N THR A 78 1.30 -7.35 -12.21
CA THR A 78 0.02 -6.76 -12.56
C THR A 78 -0.36 -5.72 -11.53
N LEU A 79 -0.72 -4.52 -11.99
CA LEU A 79 -1.12 -3.37 -11.18
C LEU A 79 -2.47 -2.85 -11.68
N ALA A 80 -3.27 -2.28 -10.79
CA ALA A 80 -4.50 -1.56 -11.12
C ALA A 80 -4.41 -0.10 -10.65
N PHE A 81 -4.80 0.83 -11.50
CA PHE A 81 -4.88 2.25 -11.18
C PHE A 81 -6.34 2.72 -11.20
N ALA A 82 -6.81 3.24 -10.08
CA ALA A 82 -8.14 3.81 -9.95
C ALA A 82 -8.18 5.19 -10.61
N ARG A 83 -9.31 5.57 -11.22
CA ARG A 83 -9.56 6.94 -11.72
C ARG A 83 -9.38 8.00 -10.64
N ALA A 84 -9.70 7.64 -9.39
CA ALA A 84 -9.53 8.50 -8.23
C ALA A 84 -8.07 8.59 -7.73
N GLY A 85 -7.10 8.04 -8.47
CA GLY A 85 -5.67 8.17 -8.21
C GLY A 85 -5.04 7.03 -7.45
N ALA A 86 -5.82 6.18 -6.77
CA ALA A 86 -5.33 5.02 -6.02
C ALA A 86 -4.63 3.97 -6.90
N SER A 87 -3.78 3.15 -6.30
CA SER A 87 -3.11 2.02 -6.95
C SER A 87 -3.18 0.76 -6.11
N LEU A 88 -3.27 -0.39 -6.78
CA LEU A 88 -3.25 -1.71 -6.15
C LEU A 88 -2.34 -2.63 -6.95
N SER A 89 -1.47 -3.34 -6.25
CA SER A 89 -0.86 -4.57 -6.74
C SER A 89 -1.93 -5.64 -6.86
N LEU A 90 -1.94 -6.32 -8.00
CA LEU A 90 -2.74 -7.52 -8.22
C LEU A 90 -1.85 -8.77 -8.24
N THR A 91 -0.64 -8.67 -7.69
CA THR A 91 0.34 -9.75 -7.66
C THR A 91 0.58 -10.15 -6.21
N PHE A 92 0.02 -11.29 -5.79
CA PHE A 92 0.08 -11.75 -4.40
C PHE A 92 0.80 -13.09 -4.29
N ALA A 93 1.43 -13.34 -3.14
CA ALA A 93 1.97 -14.65 -2.81
C ALA A 93 0.85 -15.72 -2.80
N GLU A 94 1.24 -17.00 -2.86
CA GLU A 94 0.25 -18.09 -2.81
C GLU A 94 -0.51 -18.08 -1.47
N GLY A 95 -1.83 -18.11 -1.56
CA GLY A 95 -2.73 -18.10 -0.41
C GLY A 95 -4.18 -18.06 -0.86
N ARG A 96 -5.09 -18.58 -0.04
CA ARG A 96 -6.53 -18.39 -0.28
C ARG A 96 -6.92 -17.02 0.24
N PRO A 97 -7.46 -16.12 -0.59
CA PRO A 97 -7.94 -14.84 -0.10
C PRO A 97 -9.17 -15.06 0.78
N ARG A 98 -9.38 -14.15 1.73
CA ARG A 98 -10.60 -14.14 2.55
C ARG A 98 -11.67 -13.36 1.80
N ILE A 99 -12.78 -14.02 1.47
CA ILE A 99 -13.91 -13.38 0.78
C ILE A 99 -14.66 -12.49 1.76
N VAL A 100 -14.98 -11.28 1.34
CA VAL A 100 -15.76 -10.28 2.08
C VAL A 100 -16.79 -9.65 1.14
N ALA A 101 -17.62 -8.73 1.64
CA ALA A 101 -18.60 -8.06 0.79
C ALA A 101 -17.88 -7.19 -0.27
N GLY A 102 -18.24 -7.40 -1.55
CA GLY A 102 -17.75 -6.60 -2.68
C GLY A 102 -16.31 -6.90 -3.15
N GLY A 103 -15.66 -7.92 -2.58
CA GLY A 103 -14.29 -8.26 -2.94
C GLY A 103 -13.66 -9.35 -2.08
N ALA A 104 -12.33 -9.37 -2.09
CA ALA A 104 -11.54 -10.32 -1.35
C ALA A 104 -10.32 -9.65 -0.71
N ILE A 105 -9.89 -10.16 0.44
CA ILE A 105 -8.71 -9.67 1.16
C ILE A 105 -7.56 -10.64 0.89
N HIS A 106 -6.49 -10.10 0.33
CA HIS A 106 -5.25 -10.81 0.05
C HIS A 106 -4.20 -10.46 1.12
N ARG A 107 -3.55 -11.49 1.66
CA ARG A 107 -2.52 -11.29 2.70
C ARG A 107 -1.22 -10.80 2.06
N VAL A 108 -0.63 -9.80 2.69
CA VAL A 108 0.73 -9.30 2.44
C VAL A 108 1.58 -9.63 3.67
N ASP A 109 2.81 -10.06 3.40
CA ASP A 109 3.85 -10.35 4.39
C ASP A 109 5.18 -9.87 3.81
N GLU A 110 5.69 -8.77 4.34
CA GLU A 110 6.85 -8.08 3.78
C GLU A 110 7.71 -7.43 4.87
N GLU A 111 8.94 -7.10 4.51
CA GLU A 111 9.77 -6.20 5.31
C GLU A 111 9.21 -4.79 5.19
N TYR A 112 9.10 -4.11 6.33
CA TYR A 112 8.52 -2.79 6.42
C TYR A 112 9.37 -1.88 7.30
N ASN A 113 9.70 -0.72 6.74
CA ASN A 113 10.46 0.32 7.39
C ASN A 113 9.50 1.41 7.88
N LEU A 114 9.30 1.47 9.18
CA LEU A 114 8.49 2.47 9.86
C LEU A 114 9.39 3.60 10.36
N GLU A 115 9.23 4.78 9.78
CA GLU A 115 9.89 6.01 10.22
C GLU A 115 8.84 7.04 10.63
N LEU A 116 8.93 7.55 11.86
CA LEU A 116 8.01 8.55 12.39
C LEU A 116 8.78 9.69 13.07
N ASP A 117 8.30 10.92 12.89
CA ASP A 117 8.81 12.08 13.63
C ASP A 117 8.49 11.98 15.14
N ASP A 118 7.40 11.29 15.47
CA ASP A 118 6.98 11.01 16.85
C ASP A 118 7.80 9.86 17.45
N ARG A 119 8.86 10.24 18.17
CA ARG A 119 9.77 9.29 18.84
C ARG A 119 9.11 8.53 19.98
N ASP A 120 8.08 9.10 20.61
CA ASP A 120 7.35 8.41 21.68
C ASP A 120 6.52 7.29 21.08
N ALA A 121 5.85 7.54 19.95
CA ALA A 121 5.14 6.51 19.19
C ALA A 121 6.08 5.38 18.73
N ILE A 122 7.27 5.72 18.21
CA ILE A 122 8.28 4.71 17.83
C ILE A 122 8.74 3.89 19.02
N THR A 123 9.01 4.53 20.16
CA THR A 123 9.44 3.84 21.38
C THR A 123 8.41 2.81 21.83
N VAL A 124 7.12 3.17 21.80
CA VAL A 124 6.01 2.24 22.11
C VAL A 124 6.03 1.00 21.21
N VAL A 125 6.28 1.19 19.90
CA VAL A 125 6.38 0.08 18.95
C VAL A 125 7.63 -0.77 19.24
N GLN A 126 8.78 -0.15 19.48
CA GLN A 126 10.05 -0.83 19.77
C GLN A 126 9.94 -1.68 21.04
N ASP A 127 9.37 -1.14 22.11
CA ASP A 127 9.18 -1.82 23.39
C ASP A 127 8.26 -3.04 23.23
N ALA A 128 7.15 -2.88 22.52
CA ALA A 128 6.20 -3.96 22.29
C ALA A 128 6.78 -5.08 21.41
N LEU A 129 7.48 -4.72 20.34
CA LEU A 129 8.15 -5.70 19.48
C LEU A 129 9.28 -6.43 20.22
N THR A 130 10.05 -5.74 21.07
CA THR A 130 11.13 -6.37 21.85
C THR A 130 10.60 -7.30 22.95
N SER A 131 9.51 -6.92 23.61
CA SER A 131 8.97 -7.66 24.76
C SER A 131 7.98 -8.76 24.40
N VAL A 132 7.06 -8.50 23.47
CA VAL A 132 5.97 -9.41 23.07
C VAL A 132 6.24 -10.07 21.71
N GLY A 133 7.09 -9.44 20.88
CA GLY A 133 7.38 -9.91 19.53
C GLY A 133 6.39 -9.42 18.47
N VAL A 134 5.32 -8.72 18.85
CA VAL A 134 4.28 -8.22 17.92
C VAL A 134 3.71 -6.87 18.36
N PHE A 135 3.30 -6.05 17.39
CA PHE A 135 2.56 -4.81 17.62
C PHE A 135 1.39 -4.68 16.63
N PRO A 136 0.13 -4.49 17.07
CA PRO A 136 -1.00 -4.36 16.15
C PRO A 136 -0.90 -3.10 15.27
N VAL A 137 -1.07 -3.26 13.95
CA VAL A 137 -1.05 -2.13 13.01
C VAL A 137 -2.16 -1.13 13.30
N PHE A 138 -3.35 -1.62 13.69
CA PHE A 138 -4.46 -0.73 14.02
C PHE A 138 -4.19 0.12 15.27
N ALA A 139 -3.50 -0.44 16.28
CA ALA A 139 -3.09 0.33 17.46
C ALA A 139 -2.12 1.47 17.08
N LEU A 140 -1.24 1.25 16.08
CA LEU A 140 -0.42 2.35 15.54
C LEU A 140 -1.31 3.44 14.96
N LEU A 141 -2.26 3.09 14.09
CA LEU A 141 -3.16 4.06 13.45
C LEU A 141 -3.96 4.89 14.46
N GLU A 142 -4.34 4.30 15.60
CA GLU A 142 -4.98 5.01 16.72
C GLU A 142 -4.00 5.99 17.39
N VAL A 143 -2.77 5.56 17.70
CA VAL A 143 -1.72 6.43 18.26
C VAL A 143 -1.43 7.62 17.33
N LEU A 144 -1.39 7.38 16.03
CA LEU A 144 -1.15 8.41 15.01
C LEU A 144 -2.38 9.31 14.76
N GLY A 145 -3.55 8.98 15.32
CA GLY A 145 -4.78 9.76 15.15
C GLY A 145 -5.33 9.73 13.72
N VAL A 146 -5.14 8.62 13.00
CA VAL A 146 -5.56 8.47 11.58
C VAL A 146 -6.43 7.24 11.33
N ALA A 147 -6.86 6.54 12.37
CA ALA A 147 -7.70 5.34 12.25
C ALA A 147 -9.03 5.61 11.52
N ASP A 148 -9.59 6.82 11.62
CA ASP A 148 -10.82 7.25 10.94
C ASP A 148 -10.66 7.41 9.41
N ARG A 149 -9.42 7.39 8.92
CA ARG A 149 -9.06 7.58 7.49
C ARG A 149 -8.82 6.26 6.75
N VAL A 150 -8.90 5.14 7.44
CA VAL A 150 -8.78 3.78 6.88
C VAL A 150 -9.99 3.50 5.98
N VAL A 151 -9.75 3.03 4.76
CA VAL A 151 -10.81 2.76 3.76
C VAL A 151 -11.41 1.37 3.98
N HIS A 152 -10.56 0.39 4.27
CA HIS A 152 -10.95 -1.01 4.47
C HIS A 152 -10.46 -1.51 5.83
N PRO A 153 -11.14 -1.18 6.94
CA PRO A 153 -10.74 -1.64 8.27
C PRO A 153 -10.74 -3.16 8.38
N GLU A 154 -11.64 -3.85 7.67
CA GLU A 154 -11.69 -5.30 7.58
C GLU A 154 -10.37 -5.90 7.04
N ALA A 155 -9.66 -5.18 6.16
CA ALA A 155 -8.37 -5.62 5.62
C ALA A 155 -7.24 -5.55 6.65
N LEU A 156 -7.42 -4.79 7.73
CA LEU A 156 -6.47 -4.66 8.83
C LEU A 156 -6.83 -5.54 10.04
N GLU A 157 -7.89 -6.35 9.96
CA GLU A 157 -8.23 -7.33 11.00
C GLU A 157 -7.07 -8.31 11.24
N GLY A 158 -6.46 -8.24 12.43
CA GLY A 158 -5.31 -9.07 12.78
C GLY A 158 -3.98 -8.63 12.14
N ALA A 159 -3.92 -7.45 11.53
CA ALA A 159 -2.69 -6.91 10.98
C ALA A 159 -1.69 -6.54 12.09
N VAL A 160 -0.43 -6.94 11.92
CA VAL A 160 0.62 -6.80 12.94
C VAL A 160 1.97 -6.48 12.33
N PHE A 161 2.77 -5.70 13.04
CA PHE A 161 4.21 -5.74 12.96
C PHE A 161 4.71 -6.91 13.80
N ARG A 162 5.69 -7.65 13.30
CA ARG A 162 6.39 -8.73 13.98
C ARG A 162 7.85 -8.40 14.12
N PHE A 163 8.39 -8.73 15.28
CA PHE A 163 9.82 -8.64 15.53
C PHE A 163 10.55 -9.61 14.60
N ASP A 164 11.55 -9.09 13.90
CA ASP A 164 12.46 -9.86 13.08
C ASP A 164 13.88 -9.56 13.55
N ARG A 165 14.59 -10.60 14.01
CA ARG A 165 15.93 -10.45 14.56
C ARG A 165 16.93 -9.95 13.52
N SER A 166 16.75 -10.27 12.23
CA SER A 166 17.68 -9.78 11.21
C SER A 166 17.49 -8.30 10.89
N LEU A 167 16.33 -7.73 11.21
CA LEU A 167 16.00 -6.32 10.96
C LEU A 167 16.25 -5.42 12.17
N HIS A 168 16.33 -6.01 13.36
CA HIS A 168 16.51 -5.30 14.62
C HIS A 168 17.80 -4.45 14.68
N ASP A 169 18.87 -4.89 14.01
CA ASP A 169 20.16 -4.18 14.02
C ASP A 169 20.09 -2.81 13.33
N GLU A 170 19.02 -2.53 12.57
CA GLU A 170 18.81 -1.28 11.85
C GLU A 170 18.03 -0.23 12.65
N TRP A 171 17.53 -0.57 13.85
CA TRP A 171 16.64 0.29 14.62
C TRP A 171 17.33 1.56 15.14
N GLN A 172 16.58 2.67 15.12
CA GLN A 172 17.03 3.97 15.63
C GLN A 172 15.88 4.66 16.40
N PRO A 173 16.13 5.74 17.16
CA PRO A 173 15.08 6.38 17.98
C PRO A 173 13.83 6.90 17.24
N GLY A 174 13.85 7.00 15.92
CA GLY A 174 12.69 7.37 15.09
C GLY A 174 12.35 6.33 14.01
N PHE A 175 12.95 5.15 14.09
CA PHE A 175 12.94 4.16 13.01
C PHE A 175 12.87 2.72 13.52
N VAL A 176 12.00 1.92 12.90
CA VAL A 176 11.85 0.49 13.12
C VAL A 176 11.78 -0.22 11.78
N SER A 177 12.63 -1.23 11.59
CA SER A 177 12.48 -2.21 10.51
C SER A 177 11.89 -3.50 11.09
N ALA A 178 10.77 -3.97 10.53
CA ALA A 178 10.05 -5.13 11.04
C ALA A 178 9.37 -5.90 9.91
N ARG A 179 8.95 -7.13 10.18
CA ARG A 179 8.01 -7.83 9.27
C ARG A 179 6.61 -7.29 9.51
N VAL A 180 5.89 -6.91 8.47
CA VAL A 180 4.49 -6.52 8.57
C VAL A 180 3.60 -7.57 7.91
N GLU A 181 2.53 -7.94 8.59
CA GLU A 181 1.48 -8.81 8.07
C GLU A 181 0.17 -8.02 8.04
N TYR A 182 -0.44 -7.87 6.87
CA TYR A 182 -1.72 -7.18 6.72
C TYR A 182 -2.50 -7.71 5.52
N GLY A 183 -3.74 -7.25 5.37
CA GLY A 183 -4.58 -7.54 4.21
C GLY A 183 -4.69 -6.34 3.27
N VAL A 184 -4.77 -6.63 1.98
CA VAL A 184 -5.14 -5.68 0.92
C VAL A 184 -6.50 -6.10 0.36
N PHE A 185 -7.47 -5.18 0.38
CA PHE A 185 -8.77 -5.41 -0.23
C PHE A 185 -8.71 -5.24 -1.75
N VAL A 186 -9.17 -6.25 -2.47
CA VAL A 186 -9.28 -6.29 -3.93
C VAL A 186 -10.77 -6.36 -4.30
N PRO A 187 -11.34 -5.35 -4.99
CA PRO A 187 -12.72 -5.37 -5.46
C PRO A 187 -13.01 -6.55 -6.41
N ASP A 188 -14.26 -7.02 -6.41
CA ASP A 188 -14.70 -8.15 -7.26
C ASP A 188 -14.40 -7.93 -8.77
N GLU A 189 -14.51 -6.68 -9.25
CA GLU A 189 -14.21 -6.36 -10.66
C GLU A 189 -12.74 -6.59 -11.03
N LEU A 190 -11.82 -6.59 -10.06
CA LEU A 190 -10.39 -6.84 -10.28
C LEU A 190 -9.98 -8.29 -10.04
N ALA A 191 -10.84 -9.10 -9.42
CA ALA A 191 -10.55 -10.49 -9.08
C ALA A 191 -10.06 -11.35 -10.27
N PRO A 192 -10.60 -11.23 -11.51
CA PRO A 192 -10.11 -11.99 -12.67
C PRO A 192 -8.68 -11.65 -13.09
N HIS A 193 -8.14 -10.53 -12.60
CA HIS A 193 -6.83 -10.02 -12.99
C HIS A 193 -5.74 -10.27 -11.93
N VAL A 194 -6.12 -10.82 -10.77
CA VAL A 194 -5.18 -11.22 -9.74
C VAL A 194 -4.28 -12.35 -10.24
N VAL A 195 -2.97 -12.17 -10.09
CA VAL A 195 -1.95 -13.14 -10.48
C VAL A 195 -1.14 -13.59 -9.27
N ARG A 196 -0.60 -14.81 -9.36
CA ARG A 196 0.32 -15.33 -8.35
C ARG A 196 1.72 -14.76 -8.57
N GLY A 197 2.23 -14.06 -7.57
CA GLY A 197 3.62 -13.66 -7.50
C GLY A 197 4.50 -14.88 -7.23
N ARG A 198 5.66 -14.93 -7.89
CA ARG A 198 6.76 -15.79 -7.42
C ARG A 198 7.40 -15.08 -6.24
N THR A 199 7.32 -15.66 -5.04
CA THR A 199 8.13 -15.22 -3.92
C THR A 199 9.60 -15.27 -4.33
N ARG A 200 10.29 -14.12 -4.27
CA ARG A 200 11.75 -14.11 -4.22
C ARG A 200 12.10 -14.66 -2.85
N GLY A 201 12.40 -15.95 -2.79
CA GLY A 201 13.00 -16.59 -1.62
C GLY A 201 14.45 -16.15 -1.43
#